data_AF-A0A8C8YMA1-F1
#
_entry.id   AF-A0A8C8YMA1-F1
#
_cell.length_a   1.000
_cell.length_b   1.000
_cell.length_c   1.000
_cell.angle_alpha   90.00
_cell.angle_beta   90.00
_cell.angle_gamma   90.00
#
_symmetry.space_group_name_H-M   'P 1'
#
loop_
_entity.id
_entity.type
_entity.pdbx_description
1 polymer ?
#
loop_
_entity_poly.entity_id
_entity_poly.type
_entity_poly.pdbx_seq_one_letter_code
_entity_poly.pdbx_strand_id
1 'polypeptide(L)' 'MGHCVNLTDGAVEAVLTYCPQIRILLFHGCPLITG' A
#
# COMPACT_ATOMS: atom_id res chain seq x y z
N MET A 1 -16.63 1.27 -4.68
CA MET A 1 -16.05 2.02 -3.55
C MET A 1 -15.21 1.05 -2.74
N GLY A 2 -13.90 1.03 -2.96
CA GLY A 2 -13.01 0.01 -2.38
C GLY A 2 -11.72 0.66 -1.94
N HIS A 3 -11.78 1.43 -0.86
CA HIS A 3 -10.59 1.93 -0.18
C HIS A 3 -10.28 1.03 1.01
N CYS A 4 -9.01 0.70 1.18
CA CYS A 4 -8.55 -0.10 2.31
C CYS A 4 -8.34 0.83 3.51
N VAL A 5 -9.35 0.93 4.39
CA VAL A 5 -9.33 1.82 5.57
C VAL A 5 -8.18 1.55 6.55
N ASN A 6 -7.60 0.35 6.51
CA ASN A 6 -6.53 -0.08 7.40
C ASN A 6 -5.16 -0.21 6.70
N LEU A 7 -5.04 0.17 5.42
CA LEU A 7 -3.77 0.10 4.72
C LEU A 7 -2.86 1.26 5.15
N THR A 8 -1.71 0.95 5.73
CA THR A 8 -0.74 1.92 6.25
C THR A 8 0.51 2.01 5.37
N ASP A 9 1.25 3.10 5.49
CA ASP A 9 2.54 3.29 4.80
C ASP A 9 3.53 2.16 5.13
N GLY A 10 3.60 1.72 6.39
CA GLY A 10 4.46 0.61 6.79
C GLY A 10 4.11 -0.73 6.13
N ALA A 11 2.84 -0.99 5.83
CA ALA A 11 2.44 -2.17 5.06
C ALA A 11 2.92 -2.07 3.60
N VAL A 12 2.86 -0.88 3.00
CA VAL A 12 3.40 -0.64 1.65
C VAL A 12 4.92 -0.82 1.64
N GLU A 13 5.65 -0.26 2.61
CA GLU A 13 7.09 -0.43 2.75
C GLU A 13 7.49 -1.90 2.89
N ALA A 14 6.74 -2.68 3.67
CA ALA A 14 6.97 -4.12 3.80
C ALA A 14 6.81 -4.83 2.44
N VAL A 15 5.77 -4.50 1.67
CA VAL A 15 5.59 -5.07 0.33
C VAL A 15 6.76 -4.70 -0.59
N LEU A 16 7.20 -3.44 -0.59
CA LEU A 16 8.33 -2.99 -1.40
C LEU A 16 9.65 -3.68 -0.99
N THR A 17 9.82 -3.98 0.29
CA THR A 17 11.03 -4.60 0.83
C THR A 17 11.06 -6.11 0.56
N TYR A 18 9.96 -6.81 0.81
CA TYR A 18 9.93 -8.27 0.81
C TYR A 18 9.38 -8.89 -0.47
N CYS A 19 8.81 -8.10 -1.39
CA CYS A 19 8.29 -8.60 -2.67
C CYS A 19 9.02 -7.98 -3.87
N PRO A 20 10.29 -8.37 -4.14
CA PRO A 20 11.13 -7.74 -5.16
C PRO A 20 10.64 -7.93 -6.60
N GLN A 21 9.70 -8.86 -6.83
CA GLN A 21 9.10 -9.09 -8.14
C GLN A 21 7.83 -8.27 -8.39
N ILE A 22 7.25 -7.64 -7.36
CA ILE A 22 6.11 -6.74 -7.53
C ILE A 22 6.59 -5.47 -8.22
N ARG A 23 5.93 -5.12 -9.32
CA ARG A 23 6.25 -3.93 -10.13
C ARG A 23 5.19 -2.84 -10.03
N ILE A 24 3.96 -3.23 -9.74
CA ILE A 24 2.80 -2.34 -9.72
C ILE A 24 1.98 -2.68 -8.49
N LEU A 25 1.79 -1.69 -7.62
CA LEU A 25 0.90 -1.75 -6.47
C LEU A 25 -0.02 -0.53 -6.54
N LEU A 26 -1.32 -0.76 -6.75
CA LEU A 26 -2.31 0.30 -6.92
C LEU A 26 -3.24 0.34 -5.72
N PHE A 27 -3.31 1.50 -5.07
CA PHE A 27 -4.27 1.83 -4.04
C PHE A 27 -4.83 3.23 -4.31
N HIS A 28 -6.08 3.47 -3.96
CA HIS A 28 -6.74 4.74 -4.24
C HIS A 28 -7.70 5.11 -3.11
N GLY A 29 -7.55 6.34 -2.59
CA GLY A 29 -8.40 6.85 -1.50
C GLY A 29 -8.22 6.12 -0.17
N CYS A 30 -7.06 5.50 0.08
CA CYS A 30 -6.76 4.85 1.36
C CYS A 30 -6.38 5.94 2.39
N PRO A 31 -7.15 6.12 3.48
CA PRO A 31 -7.01 7.27 4.38
C PRO A 31 -5.77 7.24 5.28
N LEU A 32 -5.16 6.07 5.45
CA LEU A 32 -3.97 5.88 6.28
C LEU A 32 -2.68 5.80 5.45
N ILE A 33 -2.76 6.00 4.14
CA ILE A 33 -1.60 6.26 3.30
C ILE A 33 -1.36 7.77 3.31
N THR A 34 -0.21 8.17 3.83
CA THR A 34 0.13 9.59 4.03
C THR A 34 1.32 10.05 3.20
N GLY A 35 2.02 9.12 2.54
CA GLY A 35 3.12 9.38 1.61
C GLY A 35 2.73 10.09 0.32
#